data_AF-A0A2V5UH68-F1
#
_entry.id   AF-A0A2V5UH68-F1
#
_cell.length_a   1.000
_cell.length_b   1.000
_cell.length_c   1.000
_cell.angle_alpha   90.00
_cell.angle_beta   90.00
_cell.angle_gamma   90.00
#
_symmetry.space_group_name_H-M   'P 1'
#
loop_
_entity.id
_entity.type
_entity.pdbx_description
1 polymer ?
#
loop_
_entity_poly.entity_id
_entity_poly.type
_entity_poly.pdbx_seq_one_letter_code
_entity_poly.pdbx_strand_id
1 'polypeptide(L)'
;VGNYVTVGHSAIVHACTIGDEVLIGMGAIILDGAVIGERSLIGANALVTQGKRIPPESLVLGSPAKVVRTLTVAEQEQLRISAGKYAANAAYCLKNRISPHRQSDS
;
A
#
# COMPACT_ATOMS: atom_id res chain seq x y z
N VAL A 1 7.13 6.67 4.71
CA VAL A 1 6.67 5.34 4.25
C VAL A 1 7.73 4.32 4.66
N GLY A 2 7.32 3.19 5.27
CA GLY A 2 8.22 2.13 5.74
C GLY A 2 8.72 1.19 4.64
N ASN A 3 9.36 0.10 5.05
CA ASN A 3 9.91 -0.94 4.18
C ASN A 3 8.83 -1.89 3.66
N TYR A 4 9.04 -2.48 2.48
CA TYR A 4 8.13 -3.48 1.88
C TYR A 4 6.66 -3.00 1.76
N VAL A 5 6.45 -1.71 1.56
CA VAL A 5 5.11 -1.15 1.34
C VAL A 5 4.72 -1.28 -0.13
N THR A 6 3.50 -1.79 -0.38
CA THR A 6 2.91 -1.81 -1.71
C THR A 6 1.83 -0.73 -1.80
N VAL A 7 2.03 0.27 -2.67
CA VAL A 7 1.02 1.30 -2.97
C VAL A 7 0.26 0.91 -4.22
N GLY A 8 -1.01 0.58 -4.06
CA GLY A 8 -1.89 0.14 -5.15
C GLY A 8 -2.20 1.26 -6.16
N HIS A 9 -2.67 0.84 -7.32
CA HIS A 9 -3.02 1.72 -8.43
C HIS A 9 -3.95 2.86 -7.99
N SER A 10 -3.59 4.10 -8.35
CA SER A 10 -4.36 5.31 -8.04
C SER A 10 -4.66 5.54 -6.55
N ALA A 11 -3.89 4.94 -5.65
CA ALA A 11 -3.98 5.28 -4.23
C ALA A 11 -3.38 6.68 -3.97
N ILE A 12 -4.01 7.43 -3.06
CA ILE A 12 -3.55 8.74 -2.62
C ILE A 12 -2.98 8.59 -1.22
N VAL A 13 -1.67 8.85 -1.09
CA VAL A 13 -0.94 8.84 0.18
C VAL A 13 -0.49 10.26 0.46
N HIS A 14 -1.11 10.93 1.42
CA HIS A 14 -0.88 12.35 1.66
C HIS A 14 -0.50 12.63 3.12
N ALA A 15 0.71 13.16 3.34
CA ALA A 15 1.23 13.61 4.63
C ALA A 15 0.99 12.64 5.83
N CYS A 16 1.11 11.33 5.60
CA CYS A 16 0.84 10.29 6.60
C CYS A 16 2.06 9.42 6.90
N THR A 17 1.97 8.64 7.97
CA THR A 17 2.97 7.63 8.34
C THR A 17 2.45 6.24 8.01
N ILE A 18 3.24 5.47 7.26
CA ILE A 18 2.93 4.08 6.91
C ILE A 18 4.06 3.21 7.45
N GLY A 19 3.74 2.22 8.29
CA GLY A 19 4.67 1.24 8.83
C GLY A 19 5.14 0.22 7.79
N ASP A 20 5.96 -0.73 8.24
CA ASP A 20 6.56 -1.74 7.38
C ASP A 20 5.53 -2.80 6.94
N GLU A 21 5.76 -3.39 5.76
CA GLU A 21 4.94 -4.49 5.21
C GLU A 21 3.45 -4.14 5.07
N VAL A 22 3.14 -2.88 4.74
CA VAL A 22 1.76 -2.43 4.51
C VAL A 22 1.38 -2.53 3.04
N LEU A 23 0.16 -3.01 2.76
CA LEU A 23 -0.44 -2.91 1.43
C LEU A 23 -1.56 -1.86 1.45
N ILE A 24 -1.41 -0.85 0.61
CA ILE A 24 -2.45 0.15 0.33
C ILE A 24 -3.21 -0.29 -0.91
N GLY A 25 -4.48 -0.64 -0.75
CA GLY A 25 -5.34 -1.07 -1.83
C GLY A 25 -5.51 0.01 -2.90
N MET A 26 -5.83 -0.43 -4.11
CA MET A 26 -6.07 0.48 -5.24
C MET A 26 -7.18 1.49 -4.91
N GLY A 27 -7.00 2.74 -5.33
CA GLY A 27 -7.95 3.83 -5.08
C GLY A 27 -8.14 4.21 -3.61
N ALA A 28 -7.38 3.63 -2.68
CA ALA A 28 -7.46 4.03 -1.28
C ALA A 28 -6.87 5.43 -1.08
N ILE A 29 -7.44 6.19 -0.13
CA ILE A 29 -7.03 7.56 0.19
C ILE A 29 -6.65 7.60 1.67
N ILE A 30 -5.43 8.04 1.96
CA ILE A 30 -4.91 8.22 3.31
C ILE A 30 -4.60 9.70 3.52
N LEU A 31 -5.35 10.31 4.43
CA LEU A 31 -5.26 11.73 4.74
C LEU A 31 -4.22 12.04 5.84
N ASP A 32 -4.00 13.33 6.03
CA ASP A 32 -2.92 13.93 6.80
C ASP A 32 -2.81 13.39 8.21
N GLY A 33 -1.58 13.17 8.67
CA GLY A 33 -1.31 12.75 10.04
C GLY A 33 -1.86 11.36 10.42
N ALA A 34 -2.47 10.63 9.49
CA ALA A 34 -2.83 9.24 9.72
C ALA A 34 -1.57 8.39 9.95
N VAL A 35 -1.68 7.38 10.81
CA VAL A 35 -0.61 6.43 11.11
C VAL A 35 -1.14 5.03 10.88
N ILE A 36 -0.53 4.34 9.92
CA ILE A 36 -0.83 2.95 9.59
C ILE A 36 0.20 2.05 10.24
N GLY A 37 -0.23 1.17 11.16
CA GLY A 37 0.63 0.18 11.79
C GLY A 37 1.18 -0.84 10.80
N GLU A 38 2.32 -1.43 11.14
CA GLU A 38 2.99 -2.46 10.33
C GLU A 38 2.09 -3.65 10.01
N ARG A 39 2.42 -4.38 8.93
CA ARG A 39 1.70 -5.58 8.49
C ARG A 39 0.19 -5.37 8.30
N SER A 40 -0.25 -4.15 7.97
CA SER A 40 -1.66 -3.82 7.75
C SER A 40 -2.06 -3.85 6.27
N LEU A 41 -3.33 -4.15 6.01
CA LEU A 41 -3.94 -4.14 4.70
C LEU A 41 -5.05 -3.09 4.66
N ILE A 42 -4.85 -2.03 3.89
CA ILE A 42 -5.88 -1.04 3.60
C ILE A 42 -6.62 -1.49 2.34
N GLY A 43 -7.92 -1.73 2.43
CA GLY A 43 -8.73 -2.20 1.32
C GLY A 43 -8.85 -1.20 0.18
N ALA A 44 -9.26 -1.70 -0.99
CA ALA A 44 -9.53 -0.85 -2.14
C ALA A 44 -10.61 0.20 -1.81
N ASN A 45 -10.43 1.41 -2.35
CA ASN A 45 -11.32 2.57 -2.13
C ASN A 45 -11.55 2.93 -0.64
N ALA A 46 -10.70 2.48 0.28
CA ALA A 46 -10.82 2.87 1.68
C ALA A 46 -10.39 4.34 1.89
N LEU A 47 -11.14 5.08 2.71
CA LEU A 47 -10.81 6.46 3.08
C LEU A 47 -10.36 6.53 4.55
N VAL A 48 -9.04 6.56 4.78
CA VAL A 48 -8.47 6.77 6.11
C VAL A 48 -8.42 8.26 6.40
N THR A 49 -9.24 8.68 7.35
CA THR A 49 -9.41 10.10 7.71
C THR A 49 -8.20 10.68 8.45
N GLN A 50 -8.12 12.01 8.48
CA GLN A 50 -7.05 12.76 9.12
C GLN A 50 -6.79 12.31 10.56
N GLY A 51 -5.52 12.19 10.95
CA GLY A 51 -5.07 11.84 12.30
C GLY A 51 -5.41 10.42 12.75
N LYS A 52 -6.03 9.60 11.90
CA LYS A 52 -6.48 8.26 12.28
C LYS A 52 -5.30 7.33 12.53
N ARG A 53 -5.32 6.64 13.67
CA ARG A 53 -4.33 5.62 14.02
C ARG A 53 -4.92 4.23 13.79
N ILE A 54 -4.30 3.49 12.87
CA ILE A 54 -4.63 2.10 12.58
C ILE A 54 -3.61 1.22 13.32
N PRO A 55 -4.05 0.28 14.18
CA PRO A 55 -3.15 -0.67 14.84
C PRO A 55 -2.40 -1.54 13.82
N PRO A 56 -1.23 -2.11 14.19
CA PRO A 56 -0.57 -3.13 13.39
C PRO A 56 -1.51 -4.28 13.02
N GLU A 57 -1.16 -5.00 11.95
CA GLU A 57 -1.80 -6.24 11.54
C GLU A 57 -3.30 -6.09 11.21
N SER A 58 -3.74 -4.87 10.86
CA SER A 58 -5.16 -4.57 10.68
C SER A 58 -5.63 -4.76 9.24
N LEU A 59 -6.80 -5.38 9.07
CA LEU A 59 -7.61 -5.25 7.85
C LEU A 59 -8.53 -4.04 8.00
N VAL A 60 -8.38 -3.05 7.12
CA VAL A 60 -9.13 -1.79 7.16
C VAL A 60 -9.94 -1.59 5.89
N LEU A 61 -11.26 -1.42 6.01
CA LEU A 61 -12.16 -1.28 4.85
C LEU A 61 -13.11 -0.09 4.98
N GLY A 62 -13.61 0.41 3.85
CA GLY A 62 -14.72 1.35 3.76
C GLY A 62 -14.34 2.84 3.72
N SER A 63 -15.35 3.69 3.58
CA SER A 63 -15.22 5.15 3.56
C SER A 63 -16.37 5.76 4.38
N PRO A 64 -16.13 6.27 5.61
CA PRO A 64 -14.84 6.30 6.32
C PRO A 64 -14.32 4.90 6.70
N ALA A 65 -13.02 4.70 6.60
CA ALA A 65 -12.38 3.41 6.81
C ALA A 65 -12.43 2.97 8.28
N LYS A 66 -12.70 1.69 8.54
CA LYS A 66 -12.73 1.08 9.88
C LYS A 66 -11.89 -0.20 9.91
N VAL A 67 -11.27 -0.48 11.06
CA VAL A 67 -10.63 -1.77 11.31
C VAL A 67 -11.74 -2.82 11.42
N VAL A 68 -11.67 -3.84 10.57
CA VAL A 68 -12.67 -4.91 10.51
C VAL A 68 -12.24 -6.09 11.37
N ARG A 69 -10.96 -6.45 11.29
CA ARG A 69 -10.33 -7.54 12.05
C ARG A 69 -8.80 -7.45 11.95
N THR A 70 -8.12 -8.27 12.74
CA THR A 70 -6.69 -8.58 12.56
C THR A 70 -6.50 -9.51 11.37
N LEU A 71 -5.39 -9.34 10.65
CA LEU A 71 -4.92 -10.23 9.59
C LEU A 71 -4.37 -11.52 10.18
N THR A 72 -4.64 -12.62 9.51
CA THR A 72 -3.99 -13.90 9.80
C THR A 72 -2.50 -13.85 9.45
N VAL A 73 -1.68 -14.70 10.07
CA VAL A 73 -0.24 -14.79 9.76
C VAL A 73 0.01 -15.04 8.27
N ALA A 74 -0.82 -15.87 7.63
CA ALA A 74 -0.72 -16.14 6.20
C ALA A 74 -0.99 -14.89 5.35
N GLU A 75 -1.98 -14.07 5.72
CA GLU A 75 -2.25 -12.79 5.04
C GLU A 75 -1.11 -11.79 5.24
N GLN A 76 -0.52 -11.72 6.43
CA GLN A 76 0.62 -10.85 6.72
C GLN A 76 1.84 -11.22 5.85
N GLU A 77 2.16 -12.51 5.73
CA GLU A 77 3.25 -13.00 4.87
C GLU A 77 3.05 -12.61 3.39
N GLN A 78 1.80 -12.62 2.91
CA GLN A 78 1.50 -12.19 1.54
C GLN A 78 1.82 -10.72 1.28
N LEU A 79 1.80 -9.84 2.30
CA LEU A 79 2.13 -8.41 2.14
C LEU A 79 3.60 -8.25 1.72
N ARG A 80 4.50 -8.94 2.42
CA ARG A 80 5.94 -8.95 2.12
C ARG A 80 6.24 -9.59 0.77
N ILE A 81 5.59 -10.72 0.46
CA ILE A 81 5.72 -11.39 -0.84
C ILE A 81 5.26 -10.48 -1.98
N SER A 82 4.15 -9.76 -1.81
CA SER A 82 3.62 -8.82 -2.81
C SER A 82 4.65 -7.72 -3.11
N ALA A 83 5.21 -7.09 -2.08
CA ALA A 83 6.24 -6.06 -2.25
C ALA A 83 7.49 -6.61 -2.97
N GLY A 84 7.93 -7.83 -2.61
CA GLY A 84 9.04 -8.50 -3.27
C GLY A 84 8.79 -8.77 -4.77
N LYS A 85 7.58 -9.19 -5.14
CA LYS A 85 7.18 -9.39 -6.54
C LYS A 85 7.28 -8.09 -7.36
N TYR A 86 6.77 -6.98 -6.83
CA TYR A 86 6.86 -5.69 -7.51
C TYR A 86 8.29 -5.18 -7.62
N ALA A 87 9.11 -5.34 -6.56
CA ALA A 87 10.53 -4.99 -6.61
C ALA A 87 11.29 -5.82 -7.67
N ALA A 88 11.04 -7.13 -7.75
CA ALA A 88 11.63 -8.01 -8.76
C ALA A 88 11.20 -7.61 -10.18
N ASN A 89 9.92 -7.30 -10.39
CA ASN A 89 9.42 -6.82 -11.67
C ASN A 89 10.05 -5.47 -12.07
N ALA A 90 10.17 -4.53 -11.13
CA ALA A 90 10.84 -3.25 -11.37
C ALA A 90 12.31 -3.46 -11.78
N ALA A 91 13.04 -4.33 -11.07
CA ALA A 91 14.41 -4.68 -11.43
C ALA A 91 14.51 -5.32 -12.82
N TYR A 92 13.56 -6.20 -13.17
CA TYR A 92 13.47 -6.79 -14.51
C TYR A 92 13.24 -5.72 -15.59
N CYS A 93 12.28 -4.81 -15.38
CA CYS A 93 12.01 -3.72 -16.32
C CYS A 93 13.23 -2.80 -16.52
N LEU A 94 13.92 -2.45 -15.42
CA LEU A 94 15.15 -1.66 -15.47
C LEU A 94 16.26 -2.37 -16.26
N LYS A 95 16.49 -3.66 -15.98
CA LYS A 95 17.49 -4.47 -16.67
C LYS A 95 17.24 -4.56 -18.17
N ASN A 96 15.98 -4.68 -18.58
CA ASN A 96 15.58 -4.87 -19.97
C ASN A 96 15.19 -3.55 -20.66
N ARG A 97 15.36 -2.40 -20.01
CA ARG A 97 14.97 -1.06 -20.51
C ARG A 97 13.51 -1.00 -20.98
N ILE A 98 12.62 -1.69 -20.26
CA ILE A 98 11.18 -1.67 -20.51
C ILE A 98 10.65 -0.36 -19.93
N SER A 99 10.45 0.64 -20.78
CA SER A 99 9.82 1.90 -20.41
C SER A 99 8.33 1.85 -20.76
N PRO A 100 7.42 2.23 -19.85
CA PRO A 100 5.99 2.35 -20.16
C PRO A 100 5.70 3.48 -21.16
N HIS A 101 6.66 4.39 -21.35
CA HIS A 101 6.63 5.42 -22.39
C HIS A 101 7.77 5.18 -23.37
N ARG A 102 7.48 4.50 -24.48
CA ARG A 102 8.17 4.74 -25.74
C ARG A 102 7.38 5.86 -26.40
N GLN A 103 7.79 7.12 -26.18
CA GLN A 103 7.35 8.16 -27.11
C GLN A 103 7.89 7.74 -28.47
N SER A 104 7.00 7.50 -29.43
CA SER A 104 7.37 7.62 -30.83
C SER A 104 7.84 9.06 -31.02
N ASP A 105 9.13 9.25 -31.27
CA ASP A 105 9.64 10.49 -31.83
C ASP A 105 8.88 10.73 -33.14
N SER A 106 7.91 11.65 -33.14
CA SER A 106 7.15 12.11 -34.30
C SER A 106 6.64 13.52 -34.02
#